data_AF-G2KPQ3-F1
#
_entry.id   AF-G2KPQ3-F1
#
_cell.length_a   1.000
_cell.length_b   1.000
_cell.length_c   1.000
_cell.angle_alpha   90.00
_cell.angle_beta   90.00
_cell.angle_gamma   90.00
#
_symmetry.space_group_name_H-M   'P 1'
#
loop_
_entity.id
_entity.type
_entity.pdbx_description
1 polymer ?
#
loop_
_entity_poly.entity_id
_entity_poly.type
_entity_poly.pdbx_seq_one_letter_code
_entity_poly.pdbx_strand_id
1 'polypeptide(L)'
;MTRNVSTRRGASFSRFACNAAVFALAGLSAALINGAPADARTGGTMPPALVVTNEPLPNELQSKIYQQPRRAPVIDTQQVMGSQYWDEGSETIVSRKIDDLRKELFGLQGNVSGLSDRLNQLSLAGQNHSAEYYANVATISTQLQSGTTPGNPRLIKRLSVARNSLEQLAGNVASLNDLAVEISNAASMAGFLLESARTTYSLSGAVEEDHVRLSQLEDSISNTVVAIDRMLNTVNDDITRTVAYLSTERNNLRTLSLGITTGDLFGKSLGTRPFSGAPQTSMNGAPQAAPMGDDMAGGYVQPVSQPAPLASARPLVKIRFDKANVNYEQPVYMAVNEALQRYPNARFELVAVQPTGGNSAEATIESTRARRNAEKVLRSLTEMGVSLDRIDLSNLQSNEATTSEVHLYVR
;
A
#
# COMPACT_ATOMS: atom_id res chain seq x y z
N MET A 1 36.36 39.77 37.92
CA MET A 1 35.55 38.56 37.72
C MET A 1 35.46 38.28 36.23
N THR A 2 36.44 37.55 35.71
CA THR A 2 36.59 37.12 34.32
C THR A 2 36.26 35.63 34.27
N ARG A 3 35.23 35.21 33.52
CA ARG A 3 34.93 33.79 33.31
C ARG A 3 35.29 33.37 31.89
N ASN A 4 36.30 32.52 31.86
CA ASN A 4 36.90 31.81 30.74
C ASN A 4 35.92 30.73 30.23
N VAL A 5 35.67 30.69 28.92
CA VAL A 5 34.92 29.62 28.25
C VAL A 5 35.93 28.56 27.77
N SER A 6 35.78 27.34 28.29
CA SER A 6 36.60 26.17 27.97
C SER A 6 36.04 25.44 26.77
N THR A 7 36.80 25.41 25.68
CA THR A 7 36.53 24.61 24.48
C THR A 7 37.24 23.25 24.62
N ARG A 8 36.48 22.14 24.67
CA ARG A 8 37.04 20.77 24.67
C ARG A 8 36.60 19.97 23.45
N ARG A 9 37.61 19.57 22.68
CA ARG A 9 37.86 18.27 22.04
C ARG A 9 36.73 17.63 21.18
N GLY A 10 36.86 17.80 19.86
CA GLY A 10 36.39 16.83 18.86
C GLY A 10 37.58 16.12 18.23
N ALA A 11 37.62 14.79 18.35
CA ALA A 11 38.67 13.92 17.82
C ALA A 11 38.46 13.67 16.32
N SER A 12 39.52 13.88 15.54
CA SER A 12 39.60 13.55 14.11
C SER A 12 40.12 12.12 13.97
N PHE A 13 39.29 11.21 13.46
CA PHE A 13 39.69 9.88 13.03
C PHE A 13 40.20 9.96 11.58
N SER A 14 41.47 9.65 11.37
CA SER A 14 42.06 9.52 10.05
C SER A 14 42.88 8.24 9.97
N ARG A 15 42.68 7.49 8.87
CA ARG A 15 43.60 6.57 8.20
C ARG A 15 43.79 5.17 8.81
N PHE A 16 43.05 4.21 8.26
CA PHE A 16 43.53 2.84 8.06
C PHE A 16 43.01 2.32 6.71
N ALA A 17 43.87 2.37 5.70
CA ALA A 17 43.69 1.65 4.43
C ALA A 17 45.08 1.49 3.80
N CYS A 18 45.71 0.34 4.00
CA CYS A 18 46.75 -0.18 3.11
C CYS A 18 47.01 -1.65 3.44
N ASN A 19 46.56 -2.55 2.56
CA ASN A 19 47.30 -3.75 2.17
C ASN A 19 46.59 -4.39 0.98
N ALA A 20 46.94 -3.90 -0.21
CA ALA A 20 46.66 -4.57 -1.48
C ALA A 20 47.86 -5.46 -1.81
N ALA A 21 47.67 -6.78 -1.76
CA ALA A 21 48.64 -7.75 -2.27
C ALA A 21 48.42 -7.91 -3.79
N VAL A 22 49.34 -7.38 -4.57
CA VAL A 22 49.47 -7.61 -6.01
C VAL A 22 50.66 -8.54 -6.20
N PHE A 23 50.45 -9.73 -6.77
CA PHE A 23 51.52 -10.58 -7.29
C PHE A 23 51.25 -10.88 -8.76
N ALA A 24 52.10 -10.32 -9.62
CA ALA A 24 52.14 -10.58 -11.05
C ALA A 24 53.49 -11.21 -11.43
N LEU A 25 53.39 -12.41 -12.02
CA LEU A 25 54.13 -12.99 -13.17
C LEU A 25 55.62 -12.69 -13.44
N ALA A 26 56.33 -13.83 -13.60
CA ALA A 26 57.16 -14.24 -14.75
C ALA A 26 58.63 -13.78 -14.90
N GLY A 27 59.51 -14.79 -14.90
CA GLY A 27 60.34 -15.09 -16.07
C GLY A 27 61.84 -14.79 -15.96
N LEU A 28 62.67 -15.85 -15.92
CA LEU A 28 63.92 -15.89 -16.66
C LEU A 28 64.36 -17.35 -16.90
N SER A 29 64.68 -17.65 -18.16
CA SER A 29 65.00 -18.97 -18.70
C SER A 29 66.44 -19.04 -19.24
N ALA A 30 66.91 -20.28 -19.47
CA ALA A 30 68.00 -20.74 -20.36
C ALA A 30 69.45 -20.67 -19.82
N ALA A 31 70.41 -21.56 -20.13
CA ALA A 31 70.52 -22.90 -20.76
C ALA A 31 72.03 -23.31 -20.75
N LEU A 32 72.35 -24.56 -21.20
CA LEU A 32 73.66 -25.18 -21.56
C LEU A 32 74.31 -26.04 -20.44
N ILE A 33 74.50 -27.39 -20.50
CA ILE A 33 75.00 -28.41 -21.46
C ILE A 33 76.54 -28.64 -21.47
N ASN A 34 76.93 -29.92 -21.28
CA ASN A 34 78.24 -30.63 -21.41
C ASN A 34 79.19 -30.60 -20.18
N GLY A 35 79.87 -31.66 -19.72
CA GLY A 35 80.05 -33.06 -20.15
C GLY A 35 80.91 -33.86 -19.12
N ALA A 36 80.89 -35.20 -19.23
CA ALA A 36 81.52 -36.34 -18.50
C ALA A 36 82.95 -36.16 -17.88
N PRO A 37 83.49 -37.06 -17.01
CA PRO A 37 83.20 -38.51 -16.91
C PRO A 37 83.12 -39.17 -15.52
N ALA A 38 82.72 -40.44 -15.59
CA ALA A 38 82.61 -41.43 -14.52
C ALA A 38 83.97 -41.84 -13.94
N ASP A 39 84.03 -41.92 -12.61
CA ASP A 39 85.02 -42.66 -11.86
C ASP A 39 84.33 -43.76 -11.04
N ALA A 40 84.76 -44.99 -11.28
CA ALA A 40 84.28 -46.19 -10.64
C ALA A 40 85.04 -46.46 -9.34
N ARG A 41 84.35 -46.67 -8.20
CA ARG A 41 84.83 -47.52 -7.10
C ARG A 41 83.67 -48.20 -6.36
N THR A 42 83.46 -49.46 -6.74
CA THR A 42 83.24 -50.64 -5.88
C THR A 42 82.47 -50.49 -4.56
N GLY A 43 81.25 -51.01 -4.55
CA GLY A 43 80.51 -51.46 -3.37
C GLY A 43 79.43 -52.41 -3.82
N GLY A 44 79.72 -53.71 -3.85
CA GLY A 44 78.80 -54.72 -4.33
C GLY A 44 77.54 -54.78 -3.47
N THR A 45 76.38 -54.60 -4.10
CA THR A 45 75.11 -55.09 -3.60
C THR A 45 74.28 -55.43 -4.81
N MET A 46 74.26 -56.73 -5.14
CA MET A 46 73.49 -57.26 -6.26
C MET A 46 72.00 -56.90 -6.08
N PRO A 47 71.26 -56.62 -7.17
CA PRO A 47 69.80 -56.52 -7.10
C PRO A 47 69.22 -57.87 -6.66
N PRO A 48 68.13 -57.91 -5.88
CA PRO A 48 67.52 -59.17 -5.47
C PRO A 48 66.97 -59.90 -6.70
N ALA A 49 67.71 -60.90 -7.18
CA ALA A 49 67.21 -61.85 -8.16
C ALA A 49 66.19 -62.77 -7.47
N LEU A 50 65.02 -62.96 -8.09
CA LEU A 50 64.04 -63.94 -7.61
C LEU A 50 64.65 -65.34 -7.73
N VAL A 51 65.12 -65.88 -6.61
CA VAL A 51 65.42 -67.30 -6.49
C VAL A 51 64.08 -68.00 -6.24
N VAL A 52 63.57 -68.70 -7.25
CA VAL A 52 62.41 -69.60 -7.07
C VAL A 52 62.93 -70.87 -6.41
N THR A 53 62.99 -70.86 -5.08
CA THR A 53 63.22 -72.08 -4.30
C THR A 53 61.86 -72.76 -4.04
N ASN A 54 61.81 -74.08 -4.16
CA ASN A 54 60.66 -74.90 -3.71
C ASN A 54 60.72 -75.19 -2.19
N GLU A 55 61.44 -74.34 -1.44
CA GLU A 55 61.58 -74.47 0.01
C GLU A 55 60.42 -73.73 0.70
N PRO A 56 59.83 -74.29 1.77
CA PRO A 56 58.74 -73.63 2.48
C PRO A 56 59.21 -72.25 2.96
N LEU A 57 58.33 -71.24 2.85
CA LEU A 57 58.65 -69.87 3.25
C LEU A 57 59.31 -69.84 4.65
N PRO A 58 60.41 -69.10 4.82
CA PRO A 58 61.05 -68.93 6.13
C PRO A 58 60.06 -68.43 7.17
N ASN A 59 60.08 -69.06 8.37
CA ASN A 59 59.13 -68.77 9.47
C ASN A 59 59.05 -67.27 9.84
N GLU A 60 60.14 -66.52 9.66
CA GLU A 60 60.18 -65.07 9.92
C GLU A 60 59.34 -64.24 8.94
N LEU A 61 59.23 -64.67 7.68
CA LEU A 61 58.39 -64.01 6.68
C LEU A 61 56.92 -64.44 6.81
N GLN A 62 56.65 -65.68 7.20
CA GLN A 62 55.29 -66.13 7.51
C GLN A 62 54.68 -65.31 8.66
N SER A 63 55.42 -65.05 9.74
CA SER A 63 54.89 -64.27 10.87
C SER A 63 54.65 -62.77 10.56
N LYS A 64 55.33 -62.19 9.56
CA LYS A 64 55.09 -60.81 9.10
C LYS A 64 53.98 -60.69 8.06
N ILE A 65 53.83 -61.69 7.18
CA ILE A 65 52.81 -61.67 6.12
C ILE A 65 51.44 -62.13 6.67
N TYR A 66 51.43 -63.06 7.63
CA TYR A 66 50.22 -63.49 8.35
C TYR A 66 50.01 -62.73 9.67
N GLN A 67 50.32 -61.42 9.71
CA GLN A 67 49.79 -60.58 10.79
C GLN A 67 48.28 -60.50 10.62
N GLN A 68 47.56 -61.13 11.56
CA GLN A 68 46.10 -61.07 11.63
C GLN A 68 45.62 -59.62 11.46
N PRO A 69 44.51 -59.38 10.74
CA PRO A 69 43.99 -58.04 10.53
C PRO A 69 43.85 -57.36 11.90
N ARG A 70 44.54 -56.23 12.09
CA ARG A 70 44.37 -55.41 13.29
C ARG A 70 42.89 -55.11 13.41
N ARG A 71 42.22 -55.63 14.44
CA ARG A 71 40.82 -55.31 14.71
C ARG A 71 40.72 -53.80 14.83
N ALA A 72 39.83 -53.19 14.05
CA ALA A 72 39.51 -51.79 14.22
C ALA A 72 39.14 -51.57 15.71
N PRO A 73 39.61 -50.47 16.34
CA PRO A 73 39.21 -50.16 17.70
C PRO A 73 37.69 -50.16 17.79
N VAL A 74 37.15 -50.80 18.83
CA VAL A 74 35.72 -50.80 19.10
C VAL A 74 35.36 -49.37 19.48
N ILE A 75 34.58 -48.70 18.63
CA ILE A 75 34.07 -47.37 18.92
C ILE A 75 33.05 -47.55 20.04
N ASP A 76 33.39 -47.09 21.24
CA ASP A 76 32.49 -47.15 22.38
C ASP A 76 31.34 -46.15 22.19
N THR A 77 30.17 -46.44 22.75
CA THR A 77 28.99 -45.56 22.68
C THR A 77 29.29 -44.16 23.23
N GLN A 78 30.14 -44.04 24.26
CA GLN A 78 30.62 -42.75 24.77
C GLN A 78 31.58 -42.01 23.82
N GLN A 79 32.24 -42.68 22.87
CA GLN A 79 33.10 -42.02 21.88
C GLN A 79 32.31 -41.45 20.70
N VAL A 80 31.20 -42.10 20.32
CA VAL A 80 30.24 -41.54 19.33
C VAL A 80 29.46 -40.38 19.92
N MET A 81 29.10 -40.47 21.19
CA MET A 81 28.37 -39.44 21.94
C MET A 81 29.29 -38.43 22.63
N GLY A 82 30.59 -38.51 22.39
CA GLY A 82 31.60 -37.69 23.06
C GLY A 82 31.49 -36.21 22.67
N SER A 83 31.92 -35.33 23.57
CA SER A 83 31.92 -33.86 23.44
C SER A 83 32.68 -33.30 22.22
N GLN A 84 33.31 -34.14 21.40
CA GLN A 84 33.92 -33.77 20.12
C GLN A 84 32.90 -33.63 18.98
N TYR A 85 31.73 -34.29 19.06
CA TYR A 85 30.62 -34.07 18.13
C TYR A 85 29.87 -32.76 18.44
N TRP A 86 29.78 -32.43 19.73
CA TRP A 86 29.13 -31.22 20.27
C TRP A 86 30.13 -30.11 20.59
N ASP A 87 31.09 -29.82 19.70
CA ASP A 87 31.96 -28.66 19.89
C ASP A 87 31.11 -27.37 19.78
N GLU A 88 30.52 -26.97 20.91
CA GLU A 88 29.68 -25.76 21.09
C GLU A 88 30.40 -24.46 20.68
N GLY A 89 31.72 -24.53 20.45
CA GLY A 89 32.57 -23.42 20.03
C GLY A 89 32.96 -23.41 18.54
N SER A 90 32.53 -24.38 17.73
CA SER A 90 32.84 -24.37 16.29
C SER A 90 32.02 -23.29 15.56
N GLU A 91 32.60 -22.09 15.47
CA GLU A 91 31.99 -20.93 14.81
C GLU A 91 31.79 -21.22 13.31
N THR A 92 30.57 -21.57 12.91
CA THR A 92 30.26 -21.77 11.49
C THR A 92 30.09 -20.42 10.79
N ILE A 93 30.25 -20.42 9.46
CA ILE A 93 29.94 -19.24 8.64
C ILE A 93 28.47 -18.84 8.81
N VAL A 94 27.60 -19.83 9.00
CA VAL A 94 26.16 -19.65 9.19
C VAL A 94 25.87 -19.01 10.54
N SER A 95 26.54 -19.42 11.62
CA SER A 95 26.39 -18.81 12.96
C SER A 95 26.71 -17.31 12.92
N ARG A 96 27.81 -16.90 12.26
CA ARG A 96 28.16 -15.48 12.10
C ARG A 96 27.09 -14.70 11.35
N LYS A 97 26.53 -15.29 10.28
CA LYS A 97 25.46 -14.66 9.51
C LYS A 97 24.17 -14.51 10.33
N ILE A 98 23.82 -15.52 11.12
CA ILE A 98 22.68 -15.49 12.06
C ILE A 98 22.87 -14.34 13.06
N ASP A 99 24.07 -14.19 13.62
CA ASP A 99 24.37 -13.12 14.58
C ASP A 99 24.24 -11.72 13.96
N ASP A 100 24.68 -11.55 12.71
CA ASP A 100 24.51 -10.28 11.99
C ASP A 100 23.03 -9.98 11.71
N LEU A 101 22.27 -10.96 11.22
CA LEU A 101 20.83 -10.82 11.01
C LEU A 101 20.08 -10.51 12.31
N ARG A 102 20.50 -11.10 13.43
CA ARG A 102 19.91 -10.83 14.74
C ARG A 102 20.17 -9.39 15.20
N LYS A 103 21.37 -8.84 14.96
CA LYS A 103 21.68 -7.43 15.26
C LYS A 103 20.84 -6.50 14.39
N GLU A 104 20.71 -6.80 13.09
CA GLU A 104 19.88 -6.02 12.17
C GLU A 104 18.41 -6.06 12.57
N LEU A 105 17.89 -7.25 12.94
CA LEU A 105 16.53 -7.40 13.45
C LEU A 105 16.32 -6.62 14.75
N PHE A 106 17.27 -6.65 15.68
CA PHE A 106 17.17 -5.89 16.93
C PHE A 106 17.09 -4.37 16.66
N GLY A 107 17.91 -3.88 15.72
CA GLY A 107 17.84 -2.49 15.27
C GLY A 107 16.49 -2.14 14.64
N LEU A 108 15.97 -3.02 13.78
CA LEU A 108 14.66 -2.87 13.15
C LEU A 108 13.54 -2.86 14.20
N GLN A 109 13.53 -3.79 15.15
CA GLN A 109 12.54 -3.88 16.22
C GLN A 109 12.54 -2.62 17.09
N GLY A 110 13.72 -2.08 17.40
CA GLY A 110 13.86 -0.80 18.09
C GLY A 110 13.20 0.34 17.30
N ASN A 111 13.48 0.43 16.00
CA ASN A 111 12.86 1.41 15.11
C ASN A 111 11.33 1.25 15.06
N VAL A 112 10.82 0.03 14.83
CA VAL A 112 9.39 -0.27 14.80
C VAL A 112 8.69 0.11 16.11
N SER A 113 9.34 -0.12 17.27
CA SER A 113 8.77 0.33 18.56
C SER A 113 8.63 1.86 18.62
N GLY A 114 9.64 2.60 18.15
CA GLY A 114 9.60 4.06 18.10
C GLY A 114 8.54 4.59 17.13
N LEU A 115 8.39 3.94 15.97
CA LEU A 115 7.34 4.25 15.01
C LEU A 115 5.94 4.00 15.60
N SER A 116 5.78 2.91 16.36
CA SER A 116 4.52 2.58 17.04
C SER A 116 4.18 3.61 18.13
N ASP A 117 5.16 4.03 18.93
CA ASP A 117 4.95 5.06 19.95
C ASP A 117 4.56 6.41 19.31
N ARG A 118 5.22 6.78 18.21
CA ARG A 118 4.90 7.99 17.44
C ARG A 118 3.49 7.91 16.84
N LEU A 119 3.09 6.76 16.31
CA LEU A 119 1.71 6.52 15.83
C LEU A 119 0.68 6.75 16.92
N ASN A 120 0.89 6.17 18.11
CA ASN A 120 0.01 6.32 19.25
C ASN A 120 -0.10 7.79 19.71
N GLN A 121 1.02 8.51 19.73
CA GLN A 121 1.05 9.94 20.07
C GLN A 121 0.29 10.79 19.05
N LEU A 122 0.50 10.58 17.75
CA LEU A 122 -0.21 11.30 16.69
C LEU A 122 -1.71 11.01 16.71
N SER A 123 -2.09 9.76 16.99
CA SER A 123 -3.50 9.38 17.15
C SER A 123 -4.14 10.11 18.34
N LEU A 124 -3.47 10.12 19.50
CA LEU A 124 -3.97 10.83 20.69
C LEU A 124 -4.07 12.34 20.47
N ALA A 125 -3.07 12.94 19.81
CA ALA A 125 -3.09 14.35 19.44
C ALA A 125 -4.28 14.65 18.52
N GLY A 126 -4.48 13.86 17.47
CA GLY A 126 -5.61 13.99 16.56
C GLY A 126 -6.97 13.89 17.26
N GLN A 127 -7.12 12.96 18.22
CA GLN A 127 -8.32 12.83 19.03
C GLN A 127 -8.57 14.07 19.90
N ASN A 128 -7.53 14.60 20.55
CA ASN A 128 -7.63 15.80 21.39
C ASN A 128 -8.02 17.04 20.56
N HIS A 129 -7.39 17.25 19.40
CA HIS A 129 -7.74 18.35 18.50
C HIS A 129 -9.18 18.25 18.00
N SER A 130 -9.64 17.04 17.69
CA SER A 130 -11.03 16.79 17.28
C SER A 130 -12.01 17.06 18.42
N ALA A 131 -11.69 16.65 19.66
CA ALA A 131 -12.52 16.92 20.83
C ALA A 131 -12.64 18.42 21.11
N GLU A 132 -11.54 19.16 21.05
CA GLU A 132 -11.53 20.63 21.21
C GLU A 132 -12.36 21.31 20.12
N TYR A 133 -12.21 20.86 18.87
CA TYR A 133 -13.02 21.34 17.76
C TYR A 133 -14.52 21.17 18.02
N TYR A 134 -14.96 19.95 18.34
CA TYR A 134 -16.37 19.63 18.57
C TYR A 134 -16.95 20.39 19.76
N ALA A 135 -16.19 20.56 20.85
CA ALA A 135 -16.63 21.36 21.99
C ALA A 135 -16.92 22.82 21.58
N ASN A 136 -16.05 23.42 20.78
CA ASN A 136 -16.24 24.79 20.28
C ASN A 136 -17.41 24.88 19.31
N VAL A 137 -17.52 23.96 18.35
CA VAL A 137 -18.63 23.91 17.37
C VAL A 137 -19.97 23.70 18.04
N ALA A 138 -20.06 22.75 18.98
CA ALA A 138 -21.28 22.50 19.75
C ALA A 138 -21.72 23.79 20.45
N THR A 139 -20.79 24.47 21.12
CA THR A 139 -21.10 25.73 21.82
C THR A 139 -21.50 26.86 20.89
N ILE A 140 -20.91 26.96 19.68
CA ILE A 140 -21.32 27.93 18.67
C ILE A 140 -22.74 27.60 18.19
N SER A 141 -22.99 26.34 17.82
CA SER A 141 -24.27 25.90 17.27
C SER A 141 -25.43 26.12 18.25
N THR A 142 -25.25 25.81 19.54
CA THR A 142 -26.28 26.01 20.57
C THR A 142 -26.58 27.50 20.77
N GLN A 143 -25.54 28.35 20.76
CA GLN A 143 -25.72 29.79 20.87
C GLN A 143 -26.42 30.40 19.63
N LEU A 144 -26.13 29.89 18.44
CA LEU A 144 -26.79 30.32 17.21
C LEU A 144 -28.25 29.84 17.13
N GLN A 145 -28.56 28.65 17.64
CA GLN A 145 -29.94 28.14 17.75
C GLN A 145 -30.80 28.97 18.71
N SER A 146 -30.22 29.42 19.83
CA SER A 146 -30.90 30.35 20.74
C SER A 146 -31.03 31.76 20.17
N GLY A 147 -30.39 32.05 19.03
CA GLY A 147 -30.18 33.39 18.51
C GLY A 147 -29.07 34.12 19.25
N THR A 148 -28.31 34.93 18.51
CA THR A 148 -27.27 35.79 19.08
C THR A 148 -27.21 37.12 18.33
N THR A 149 -26.49 38.08 18.88
CA THR A 149 -26.27 39.34 18.17
C THR A 149 -25.41 39.10 16.92
N PRO A 150 -25.78 39.66 15.76
CA PRO A 150 -24.96 39.59 14.55
C PRO A 150 -23.52 40.01 14.85
N GLY A 151 -22.55 39.16 14.51
CA GLY A 151 -21.13 39.44 14.70
C GLY A 151 -20.61 39.32 16.15
N ASN A 152 -21.25 38.50 16.99
CA ASN A 152 -20.83 38.32 18.39
C ASN A 152 -19.33 37.95 18.53
N PRO A 153 -18.49 38.79 19.19
CA PRO A 153 -17.04 38.59 19.26
C PRO A 153 -16.65 37.33 20.06
N ARG A 154 -17.49 36.88 20.99
CA ARG A 154 -17.23 35.64 21.74
C ARG A 154 -17.31 34.41 20.83
N LEU A 155 -18.27 34.41 19.91
CA LEU A 155 -18.41 33.34 18.93
C LEU A 155 -17.32 33.39 17.87
N ILE A 156 -16.92 34.59 17.43
CA ILE A 156 -15.78 34.76 16.52
C ILE A 156 -14.50 34.20 17.16
N LYS A 157 -14.26 34.46 18.46
CA LYS A 157 -13.11 33.90 19.17
C LYS A 157 -13.14 32.37 19.20
N ARG A 158 -14.30 31.77 19.54
CA ARG A 158 -14.47 30.29 19.53
C ARG A 158 -14.31 29.69 18.13
N LEU A 159 -14.82 30.37 17.11
CA LEU A 159 -14.66 29.97 15.71
C LEU A 159 -13.18 29.98 15.31
N SER A 160 -12.41 30.97 15.78
CA SER A 160 -10.96 31.02 15.57
C SER A 160 -10.24 29.82 16.22
N VAL A 161 -10.62 29.45 17.45
CA VAL A 161 -10.08 28.26 18.13
C VAL A 161 -10.46 26.97 17.39
N ALA A 162 -11.71 26.85 16.93
CA ALA A 162 -12.16 25.72 16.12
C ALA A 162 -11.40 25.63 14.78
N ARG A 163 -11.11 26.76 14.13
CA ARG A 163 -10.28 26.80 12.92
C ARG A 163 -8.85 26.35 13.21
N ASN A 164 -8.27 26.80 14.33
CA ASN A 164 -6.91 26.44 14.72
C ASN A 164 -6.79 24.93 15.01
N SER A 165 -7.74 24.35 15.76
CA SER A 165 -7.75 22.90 16.00
C SER A 165 -7.87 22.07 14.71
N LEU A 166 -8.67 22.50 13.72
CA LEU A 166 -8.66 21.85 12.40
C LEU A 166 -7.33 22.01 11.65
N GLU A 167 -6.64 23.14 11.81
CA GLU A 167 -5.33 23.34 11.20
C GLU A 167 -4.26 22.47 11.86
N GLN A 168 -4.30 22.32 13.19
CA GLN A 168 -3.45 21.38 13.92
C GLN A 168 -3.72 19.94 13.48
N LEU A 169 -5.00 19.58 13.30
CA LEU A 169 -5.37 18.28 12.76
C LEU A 169 -4.87 18.07 11.32
N ALA A 170 -4.91 19.11 10.48
CA ALA A 170 -4.31 19.06 9.14
C ALA A 170 -2.78 18.87 9.20
N GLY A 171 -2.09 19.53 10.14
CA GLY A 171 -0.66 19.30 10.41
C GLY A 171 -0.37 17.88 10.91
N ASN A 172 -1.27 17.28 11.69
CA ASN A 172 -1.19 15.89 12.11
C ASN A 172 -1.20 14.93 10.91
N VAL A 173 -2.02 15.19 9.89
CA VAL A 173 -2.05 14.40 8.64
C VAL A 173 -0.69 14.43 7.92
N ALA A 174 -0.01 15.58 7.88
CA ALA A 174 1.34 15.64 7.31
C ALA A 174 2.33 14.74 8.10
N SER A 175 2.26 14.78 9.43
CA SER A 175 3.09 13.92 10.30
C SER A 175 2.79 12.42 10.13
N LEU A 176 1.52 12.06 9.88
CA LEU A 176 1.13 10.69 9.57
C LEU A 176 1.66 10.24 8.19
N ASN A 177 1.69 11.13 7.19
CA ASN A 177 2.28 10.81 5.89
C ASN A 177 3.79 10.56 6.00
N ASP A 178 4.51 11.39 6.77
CA ASP A 178 5.93 11.17 7.04
C ASP A 178 6.16 9.81 7.74
N LEU A 179 5.32 9.49 8.73
CA LEU A 179 5.35 8.21 9.42
C LEU A 179 5.08 7.03 8.46
N ALA A 180 4.16 7.16 7.51
CA ALA A 180 3.88 6.12 6.51
C ALA A 180 5.11 5.83 5.62
N VAL A 181 5.87 6.87 5.26
CA VAL A 181 7.13 6.73 4.50
C VAL A 181 8.18 6.02 5.35
N GLU A 182 8.34 6.39 6.62
CA GLU A 182 9.27 5.73 7.55
C GLU A 182 8.92 4.24 7.75
N ILE A 183 7.63 3.90 7.93
CA ILE A 183 7.14 2.52 8.04
C ILE A 183 7.41 1.74 6.74
N SER A 184 7.24 2.36 5.57
CA SER A 184 7.53 1.72 4.27
C SER A 184 9.02 1.37 4.11
N ASN A 185 9.91 2.21 4.64
CA ASN A 185 11.34 1.92 4.68
C ASN A 185 11.65 0.75 5.64
N ALA A 186 11.00 0.70 6.80
CA ALA A 186 11.11 -0.41 7.74
C ALA A 186 10.60 -1.73 7.12
N ALA A 187 9.50 -1.68 6.34
CA ALA A 187 8.97 -2.83 5.61
C ALA A 187 9.97 -3.38 4.59
N SER A 188 10.63 -2.48 3.85
CA SER A 188 11.66 -2.85 2.87
C SER A 188 12.85 -3.54 3.56
N MET A 189 13.29 -3.01 4.72
CA MET A 189 14.34 -3.65 5.53
C MET A 189 13.90 -5.02 6.06
N ALA A 190 12.67 -5.14 6.57
CA ALA A 190 12.13 -6.42 7.05
C ALA A 190 12.08 -7.47 5.94
N GLY A 191 11.66 -7.08 4.73
CA GLY A 191 11.67 -7.96 3.56
C GLY A 191 13.07 -8.41 3.16
N PHE A 192 14.06 -7.52 3.21
CA PHE A 192 15.46 -7.87 3.01
C PHE A 192 15.96 -8.88 4.06
N LEU A 193 15.63 -8.69 5.34
CA LEU A 193 16.02 -9.61 6.40
C LEU A 193 15.39 -11.00 6.21
N LEU A 194 14.12 -11.06 5.82
CA LEU A 194 13.43 -12.33 5.56
C LEU A 194 14.07 -13.10 4.40
N GLU A 195 14.39 -12.41 3.30
CA GLU A 195 15.07 -13.02 2.16
C GLU A 195 16.51 -13.46 2.53
N SER A 196 17.22 -12.64 3.31
CA SER A 196 18.56 -12.96 3.80
C SER A 196 18.55 -14.18 4.75
N ALA A 197 17.51 -14.34 5.58
CA ALA A 197 17.33 -15.55 6.39
C ALA A 197 17.06 -16.78 5.51
N ARG A 198 16.19 -16.68 4.50
CA ARG A 198 15.88 -17.76 3.55
C ARG A 198 17.10 -18.21 2.75
N THR A 199 17.90 -17.27 2.26
CA THR A 199 19.14 -17.59 1.54
C THR A 199 20.17 -18.26 2.45
N THR A 200 20.19 -17.93 3.75
CA THR A 200 21.10 -18.56 4.72
C THR A 200 20.83 -20.05 4.89
N TYR A 201 19.58 -20.53 4.73
CA TYR A 201 19.28 -21.98 4.73
C TYR A 201 19.96 -22.77 3.61
N SER A 202 20.27 -22.11 2.49
CA SER A 202 20.93 -22.75 1.34
C SER A 202 22.45 -22.83 1.47
N LEU A 203 23.03 -22.21 2.51
CA LEU A 203 24.46 -22.19 2.73
C LEU A 203 24.94 -23.53 3.31
N SER A 204 25.87 -24.17 2.60
CA SER A 204 26.45 -25.45 3.03
C SER A 204 27.41 -25.29 4.22
N GLY A 205 27.45 -26.27 5.11
CA GLY A 205 28.32 -26.28 6.30
C GLY A 205 27.67 -25.74 7.59
N ALA A 206 26.33 -25.70 7.65
CA ALA A 206 25.56 -25.45 8.87
C ALA A 206 25.50 -26.70 9.77
N VAL A 207 25.37 -26.50 11.08
CA VAL A 207 25.01 -27.56 12.05
C VAL A 207 23.52 -27.47 12.38
N GLU A 208 22.93 -28.55 12.90
CA GLU A 208 21.52 -28.60 13.30
C GLU A 208 21.13 -27.49 14.30
N GLU A 209 22.02 -27.08 15.20
CA GLU A 209 21.77 -25.99 16.14
C GLU A 209 21.59 -24.64 15.43
N ASP A 210 22.34 -24.40 14.35
CA ASP A 210 22.20 -23.18 13.55
C ASP A 210 20.84 -23.14 12.85
N HIS A 211 20.34 -24.28 12.36
CA HIS A 211 19.02 -24.36 11.74
C HIS A 211 17.88 -24.03 12.72
N VAL A 212 17.99 -24.49 13.98
CA VAL A 212 17.01 -24.15 15.02
C VAL A 212 17.06 -22.66 15.35
N ARG A 213 18.27 -22.08 15.49
CA ARG A 213 18.45 -20.64 15.74
C ARG A 213 17.91 -19.81 14.57
N LEU A 214 18.17 -20.22 13.34
CA LEU A 214 17.69 -19.55 12.14
C LEU A 214 16.16 -19.62 12.02
N SER A 215 15.54 -20.74 12.38
CA SER A 215 14.07 -20.88 12.40
C SER A 215 13.43 -19.90 13.37
N GLN A 216 13.96 -19.80 14.60
CA GLN A 216 13.45 -18.84 15.58
C GLN A 216 13.63 -17.38 15.11
N LEU A 217 14.71 -17.11 14.38
CA LEU A 217 14.98 -15.80 13.79
C LEU A 217 14.00 -15.49 12.65
N GLU A 218 13.72 -16.43 11.75
CA GLU A 218 12.74 -16.29 10.68
C GLU A 218 11.34 -16.01 11.23
N ASP A 219 10.92 -16.72 12.29
CA ASP A 219 9.66 -16.48 12.98
C ASP A 219 9.60 -15.06 13.55
N SER A 220 10.69 -14.59 14.17
CA SER A 220 10.78 -13.24 14.75
C SER A 220 10.75 -12.16 13.67
N ILE A 221 11.40 -12.38 12.52
CA ILE A 221 11.33 -11.48 11.35
C ILE A 221 9.90 -11.46 10.80
N SER A 222 9.28 -12.63 10.60
CA SER A 222 7.92 -12.75 10.08
C SER A 222 6.89 -12.04 10.96
N ASN A 223 7.01 -12.19 12.29
CA ASN A 223 6.19 -11.44 13.24
C ASN A 223 6.38 -9.92 13.12
N THR A 224 7.63 -9.48 12.90
CA THR A 224 7.95 -8.05 12.71
C THR A 224 7.36 -7.51 11.40
N VAL A 225 7.40 -8.29 10.32
CA VAL A 225 6.75 -7.94 9.03
C VAL A 225 5.25 -7.73 9.24
N VAL A 226 4.56 -8.67 9.88
CA VAL A 226 3.12 -8.56 10.15
C VAL A 226 2.78 -7.34 11.02
N ALA A 227 3.65 -7.00 11.99
CA ALA A 227 3.48 -5.80 12.80
C ALA A 227 3.59 -4.52 11.96
N ILE A 228 4.61 -4.44 11.10
CA ILE A 228 4.83 -3.31 10.18
C ILE A 228 3.65 -3.16 9.21
N ASP A 229 3.16 -4.25 8.63
CA ASP A 229 2.01 -4.23 7.72
C ASP A 229 0.74 -3.71 8.42
N ARG A 230 0.48 -4.16 9.66
CA ARG A 230 -0.64 -3.67 10.46
C ARG A 230 -0.51 -2.17 10.74
N MET A 231 0.69 -1.70 11.07
CA MET A 231 0.94 -0.27 11.29
C MET A 231 0.72 0.53 10.01
N LEU A 232 1.22 0.08 8.87
CA LEU A 232 1.05 0.76 7.59
C LEU A 232 -0.43 0.90 7.22
N ASN A 233 -1.21 -0.18 7.37
CA ASN A 233 -2.65 -0.14 7.16
C ASN A 233 -3.35 0.82 8.13
N THR A 234 -2.96 0.80 9.41
CA THR A 234 -3.53 1.69 10.43
C THR A 234 -3.27 3.16 10.13
N VAL A 235 -2.06 3.52 9.69
CA VAL A 235 -1.71 4.90 9.29
C VAL A 235 -2.48 5.33 8.05
N ASN A 236 -2.56 4.47 7.02
CA ASN A 236 -3.29 4.79 5.80
C ASN A 236 -4.80 4.99 6.07
N ASP A 237 -5.40 4.16 6.91
CA ASP A 237 -6.80 4.29 7.33
C ASP A 237 -7.02 5.60 8.10
N ASP A 238 -6.12 5.96 9.01
CA ASP A 238 -6.24 7.21 9.79
C ASP A 238 -6.06 8.46 8.91
N ILE A 239 -5.13 8.43 7.96
CA ILE A 239 -4.94 9.50 6.96
C ILE A 239 -6.22 9.69 6.13
N THR A 240 -6.73 8.61 5.51
CA THR A 240 -7.90 8.70 4.63
C THR A 240 -9.14 9.17 5.39
N ARG A 241 -9.37 8.64 6.60
CA ARG A 241 -10.45 9.08 7.49
C ARG A 241 -10.31 10.56 7.86
N THR A 242 -9.12 11.00 8.25
CA THR A 242 -8.89 12.38 8.70
C THR A 242 -9.01 13.38 7.55
N VAL A 243 -8.58 13.03 6.34
CA VAL A 243 -8.72 13.90 5.16
C VAL A 243 -10.20 14.09 4.79
N ALA A 244 -10.98 13.01 4.78
CA ALA A 244 -12.43 13.07 4.51
C ALA A 244 -13.15 13.92 5.56
N TYR A 245 -12.80 13.74 6.83
CA TYR A 245 -13.29 14.54 7.94
C TYR A 245 -12.98 16.03 7.78
N LEU A 246 -11.72 16.38 7.50
CA LEU A 246 -11.26 17.77 7.38
C LEU A 246 -12.00 18.54 6.27
N SER A 247 -12.27 17.90 5.13
CA SER A 247 -13.02 18.50 4.03
C SER A 247 -14.43 18.89 4.47
N THR A 248 -15.12 17.96 5.14
CA THR A 248 -16.49 18.16 5.65
C THR A 248 -16.54 19.26 6.70
N GLU A 249 -15.62 19.25 7.66
CA GLU A 249 -15.63 20.23 8.75
C GLU A 249 -15.20 21.63 8.34
N ARG A 250 -14.36 21.76 7.32
CA ARG A 250 -14.06 23.08 6.72
C ARG A 250 -15.30 23.71 6.10
N ASN A 251 -16.15 22.92 5.46
CA ASN A 251 -17.43 23.40 4.93
C ASN A 251 -18.40 23.75 6.06
N ASN A 252 -18.48 22.92 7.11
CA ASN A 252 -19.26 23.20 8.30
C ASN A 252 -18.85 24.54 8.96
N LEU A 253 -17.55 24.79 9.14
CA LEU A 253 -17.04 26.05 9.68
C LEU A 253 -17.36 27.27 8.80
N ARG A 254 -17.45 27.12 7.48
CA ARG A 254 -17.88 28.20 6.58
C ARG A 254 -19.35 28.55 6.82
N THR A 255 -20.21 27.54 6.94
CA THR A 255 -21.63 27.71 7.27
C THR A 255 -21.81 28.38 8.64
N LEU A 256 -21.10 27.90 9.67
CA LEU A 256 -21.13 28.51 11.01
C LEU A 256 -20.61 29.95 11.00
N SER A 257 -19.60 30.26 10.17
CA SER A 257 -19.11 31.63 10.01
C SER A 257 -20.19 32.58 9.49
N LEU A 258 -21.03 32.13 8.55
CA LEU A 258 -22.18 32.90 8.05
C LEU A 258 -23.28 33.02 9.12
N GLY A 259 -23.51 31.96 9.89
CA GLY A 259 -24.46 31.99 11.00
C GLY A 259 -24.04 33.00 12.08
N ILE A 260 -22.74 33.08 12.39
CA ILE A 260 -22.21 34.06 13.35
C ILE A 260 -22.35 35.50 12.85
N THR A 261 -22.13 35.77 11.56
CA THR A 261 -22.29 37.13 11.01
C THR A 261 -23.75 37.56 10.99
N THR A 262 -24.69 36.64 10.74
CA THR A 262 -26.13 36.92 10.69
C THR A 262 -26.82 36.83 12.06
N GLY A 263 -26.22 36.17 13.05
CA GLY A 263 -26.76 35.98 14.39
C GLY A 263 -27.72 34.80 14.54
N ASP A 264 -27.87 33.96 13.51
CA ASP A 264 -28.81 32.85 13.46
C ASP A 264 -28.22 31.72 12.59
N LEU A 265 -28.43 30.45 12.97
CA LEU A 265 -27.82 29.28 12.33
C LEU A 265 -28.27 29.09 10.87
N PHE A 266 -29.52 29.47 10.54
CA PHE A 266 -30.11 29.24 9.21
C PHE A 266 -30.71 30.50 8.57
N GLY A 267 -30.66 31.62 9.28
CA GLY A 267 -31.37 32.84 8.92
C GLY A 267 -32.88 32.62 8.83
N LYS A 268 -33.65 33.69 8.88
CA LYS A 268 -35.10 33.72 8.60
C LYS A 268 -35.48 33.30 7.17
N SER A 269 -34.61 32.57 6.45
CA SER A 269 -34.71 32.24 5.02
C SER A 269 -35.61 31.04 4.70
N LEU A 270 -36.03 30.24 5.71
CA LEU A 270 -37.09 29.23 5.54
C LEU A 270 -38.41 29.64 6.21
N GLY A 271 -38.37 30.50 7.23
CA GLY A 271 -39.54 30.91 8.01
C GLY A 271 -40.27 32.16 7.53
N THR A 272 -39.80 32.86 6.50
CA THR A 272 -40.40 34.13 6.03
C THR A 272 -40.57 34.22 4.51
N ARG A 273 -40.74 33.08 3.83
CA ARG A 273 -41.44 33.04 2.53
C ARG A 273 -42.85 32.44 2.72
N PRO A 274 -43.82 33.19 3.27
CA PRO A 274 -45.21 32.80 3.11
C PRO A 274 -45.55 32.99 1.63
N PHE A 275 -45.84 31.91 0.92
CA PHE A 275 -46.77 31.83 -0.22
C PHE A 275 -47.17 33.16 -0.90
N SER A 276 -46.25 33.86 -1.57
CA SER A 276 -46.58 35.00 -2.43
C SER A 276 -45.94 34.79 -3.79
N GLY A 277 -46.67 34.11 -4.67
CA GLY A 277 -46.26 33.91 -6.07
C GLY A 277 -46.72 32.58 -6.67
N ALA A 278 -47.99 32.19 -6.47
CA ALA A 278 -48.63 31.36 -7.48
C ALA A 278 -48.83 32.21 -8.75
N PRO A 279 -48.75 31.60 -9.93
CA PRO A 279 -49.96 31.57 -10.74
C PRO A 279 -50.45 30.14 -10.94
N GLN A 280 -51.72 29.95 -10.60
CA GLN A 280 -52.53 28.82 -11.03
C GLN A 280 -52.49 28.71 -12.56
N THR A 281 -52.14 27.54 -13.07
CA THR A 281 -52.42 27.15 -14.45
C THR A 281 -53.22 25.85 -14.46
N SER A 282 -54.52 26.07 -14.68
CA SER A 282 -55.59 25.21 -15.18
C SER A 282 -55.33 23.72 -15.38
N MET A 283 -56.12 22.94 -14.65
CA MET A 283 -56.84 21.76 -15.14
C MET A 283 -57.26 21.93 -16.61
N ASN A 284 -56.85 21.01 -17.49
CA ASN A 284 -57.68 20.48 -18.59
C ASN A 284 -56.91 19.38 -19.36
N GLY A 285 -57.59 18.25 -19.60
CA GLY A 285 -57.29 17.35 -20.74
C GLY A 285 -56.86 15.93 -20.36
N ALA A 286 -57.84 15.04 -20.22
CA ALA A 286 -57.64 13.59 -20.29
C ALA A 286 -57.31 13.14 -21.74
N PRO A 287 -56.58 12.03 -21.94
CA PRO A 287 -56.21 11.53 -23.26
C PRO A 287 -57.33 10.73 -23.95
N GLN A 288 -57.58 11.04 -25.21
CA GLN A 288 -58.53 10.36 -26.09
C GLN A 288 -57.83 9.24 -26.89
N ALA A 289 -58.56 8.14 -27.07
CA ALA A 289 -58.10 6.86 -27.60
C ALA A 289 -58.36 6.67 -29.11
N ALA A 290 -57.66 5.66 -29.66
CA ALA A 290 -57.94 4.82 -30.86
C ALA A 290 -57.45 5.32 -32.26
N PRO A 291 -57.37 4.45 -33.31
CA PRO A 291 -56.84 3.06 -33.39
C PRO A 291 -56.03 2.75 -34.70
N MET A 292 -55.44 1.54 -34.70
CA MET A 292 -55.00 0.57 -35.75
C MET A 292 -55.06 0.82 -37.28
N GLY A 293 -54.07 0.23 -37.97
CA GLY A 293 -54.07 -0.30 -39.35
C GLY A 293 -52.61 -0.55 -39.81
N ASP A 294 -52.03 -1.74 -39.69
CA ASP A 294 -52.13 -2.98 -40.50
C ASP A 294 -51.47 -2.88 -41.90
N ASP A 295 -50.31 -3.52 -42.09
CA ASP A 295 -49.99 -4.39 -43.25
C ASP A 295 -48.60 -5.09 -43.16
N MET A 296 -48.66 -6.42 -43.02
CA MET A 296 -47.94 -7.54 -43.66
C MET A 296 -46.41 -7.58 -43.95
N ALA A 297 -45.81 -8.64 -43.36
CA ALA A 297 -45.07 -9.76 -43.99
C ALA A 297 -43.54 -9.71 -44.25
N GLY A 298 -42.83 -10.69 -43.65
CA GLY A 298 -41.62 -11.32 -44.20
C GLY A 298 -40.51 -11.61 -43.18
N GLY A 299 -40.08 -12.88 -43.02
CA GLY A 299 -38.99 -13.34 -42.14
C GLY A 299 -37.66 -12.60 -42.36
N TYR A 300 -36.63 -12.69 -41.49
CA TYR A 300 -35.89 -13.89 -41.10
C TYR A 300 -35.06 -13.67 -39.80
N VAL A 301 -34.71 -14.77 -39.13
CA VAL A 301 -33.58 -15.07 -38.19
C VAL A 301 -33.26 -14.16 -36.99
N GLN A 302 -33.35 -14.76 -35.80
CA GLN A 302 -32.62 -14.40 -34.57
C GLN A 302 -31.08 -14.44 -34.80
N PRO A 303 -30.26 -13.61 -34.13
CA PRO A 303 -29.96 -13.89 -32.73
C PRO A 303 -29.76 -12.68 -31.80
N VAL A 304 -29.82 -13.01 -30.50
CA VAL A 304 -29.41 -12.23 -29.33
C VAL A 304 -30.38 -11.14 -28.88
N SER A 305 -31.10 -11.52 -27.82
CA SER A 305 -31.82 -10.68 -26.87
C SER A 305 -31.07 -9.40 -26.51
N GLN A 306 -31.50 -8.29 -27.11
CA GLN A 306 -31.37 -6.96 -26.52
C GLN A 306 -32.51 -6.79 -25.49
N PRO A 307 -32.23 -6.31 -24.26
CA PRO A 307 -33.30 -5.88 -23.37
C PRO A 307 -34.13 -4.80 -24.04
N ALA A 308 -35.45 -4.91 -23.92
CA ALA A 308 -36.42 -4.00 -24.50
C ALA A 308 -36.09 -2.51 -24.22
N PRO A 309 -36.39 -1.59 -25.15
CA PRO A 309 -36.21 -0.15 -24.92
C PRO A 309 -37.08 0.32 -23.75
N LEU A 310 -36.50 1.13 -22.86
CA LEU A 310 -37.15 1.77 -21.72
C LEU A 310 -38.30 2.69 -22.19
N ALA A 311 -39.48 2.12 -22.41
CA ALA A 311 -40.70 2.88 -22.49
C ALA A 311 -41.21 3.16 -21.08
N SER A 312 -41.23 4.44 -20.71
CA SER A 312 -41.89 5.04 -19.51
C SER A 312 -41.18 5.03 -18.14
N ALA A 313 -39.86 4.93 -18.08
CA ALA A 313 -39.15 5.42 -16.88
C ALA A 313 -38.98 6.94 -17.02
N ARG A 314 -39.55 7.74 -16.11
CA ARG A 314 -39.27 9.18 -16.08
C ARG A 314 -37.85 9.39 -15.55
N PRO A 315 -36.98 10.15 -16.27
CA PRO A 315 -35.65 10.43 -15.75
C PRO A 315 -35.76 11.24 -14.46
N LEU A 316 -35.02 10.84 -13.44
CA LEU A 316 -34.90 11.58 -12.18
C LEU A 316 -34.23 12.94 -12.44
N VAL A 317 -33.17 12.93 -13.25
CA VAL A 317 -32.46 14.15 -13.67
C VAL A 317 -32.13 14.08 -15.15
N LYS A 318 -32.35 15.19 -15.84
CA LYS A 318 -31.92 15.40 -17.23
C LYS A 318 -30.88 16.52 -17.27
N ILE A 319 -29.65 16.18 -17.62
CA ILE A 319 -28.52 17.11 -17.71
C ILE A 319 -28.26 17.39 -19.18
N ARG A 320 -28.36 18.66 -19.57
CA ARG A 320 -28.04 19.10 -20.93
C ARG A 320 -26.64 19.69 -20.96
N PHE A 321 -25.77 19.18 -21.83
CA PHE A 321 -24.44 19.75 -22.05
C PHE A 321 -24.46 20.67 -23.27
N ASP A 322 -25.19 21.78 -23.15
CA ASP A 322 -25.30 22.82 -24.19
C ASP A 322 -24.14 23.83 -24.16
N LYS A 323 -23.43 23.93 -23.03
CA LYS A 323 -22.29 24.84 -22.81
C LYS A 323 -21.13 24.14 -22.12
N ALA A 324 -19.91 24.68 -22.29
CA ALA A 324 -18.76 24.26 -21.50
C ALA A 324 -19.01 24.60 -20.01
N ASN A 325 -18.70 23.65 -19.11
CA ASN A 325 -18.89 23.77 -17.66
C ASN A 325 -20.35 24.02 -17.23
N VAL A 326 -21.23 23.05 -17.50
CA VAL A 326 -22.58 23.04 -16.94
C VAL A 326 -22.51 22.77 -15.44
N ASN A 327 -23.12 23.64 -14.63
CA ASN A 327 -23.24 23.44 -13.17
C ASN A 327 -24.36 22.44 -12.87
N TYR A 328 -24.08 21.14 -13.06
CA TYR A 328 -25.05 20.06 -12.85
C TYR A 328 -24.90 19.40 -11.47
N GLU A 329 -23.82 19.66 -10.73
CA GLU A 329 -23.47 18.90 -9.53
C GLU A 329 -24.50 19.10 -8.41
N GLN A 330 -24.84 20.35 -8.10
CA GLN A 330 -25.80 20.69 -7.04
C GLN A 330 -27.21 20.10 -7.26
N PRO A 331 -27.86 20.25 -8.44
CA PRO A 331 -29.19 19.67 -8.65
C PRO A 331 -29.17 18.14 -8.69
N VAL A 332 -28.10 17.52 -9.21
CA VAL A 332 -27.95 16.06 -9.22
C VAL A 332 -27.84 15.53 -7.79
N TYR A 333 -27.04 16.18 -6.95
CA TYR A 333 -26.87 15.79 -5.55
C TYR A 333 -28.19 15.79 -4.77
N MET A 334 -28.97 16.88 -4.91
CA MET A 334 -30.27 16.97 -4.24
C MET A 334 -31.22 15.87 -4.69
N ALA A 335 -31.31 15.61 -5.99
CA ALA A 335 -32.18 14.58 -6.53
C ALA A 335 -31.78 13.17 -6.09
N VAL A 336 -30.48 12.87 -6.06
CA VAL A 336 -29.96 11.57 -5.60
C VAL A 336 -30.18 11.37 -4.10
N ASN A 337 -29.94 12.40 -3.29
CA ASN A 337 -30.17 12.32 -1.85
C ASN A 337 -31.67 12.14 -1.53
N GLU A 338 -32.55 12.86 -2.24
CA GLU A 338 -34.00 12.66 -2.11
C GLU A 338 -34.43 11.25 -2.55
N ALA A 339 -33.85 10.73 -3.63
CA ALA A 339 -34.11 9.36 -4.08
C ALA A 339 -33.65 8.31 -3.07
N LEU A 340 -32.46 8.47 -2.49
CA LEU A 340 -31.92 7.57 -1.46
C LEU A 340 -32.69 7.63 -0.14
N GLN A 341 -33.20 8.81 0.24
CA GLN A 341 -34.06 8.96 1.42
C GLN A 341 -35.39 8.22 1.25
N ARG A 342 -35.98 8.27 0.05
CA ARG A 342 -37.23 7.54 -0.26
C ARG A 342 -36.99 6.06 -0.49
N TYR A 343 -35.85 5.70 -1.10
CA TYR A 343 -35.51 4.34 -1.50
C TYR A 343 -34.05 4.02 -1.14
N PRO A 344 -33.79 3.47 0.07
CA PRO A 344 -32.43 3.19 0.55
C PRO A 344 -31.64 2.19 -0.30
N ASN A 345 -32.35 1.32 -1.02
CA ASN A 345 -31.79 0.27 -1.89
C ASN A 345 -31.88 0.62 -3.39
N ALA A 346 -32.18 1.87 -3.74
CA ALA A 346 -32.24 2.31 -5.12
C ALA A 346 -30.92 2.06 -5.85
N ARG A 347 -31.03 1.56 -7.08
CA ARG A 347 -29.93 1.56 -8.05
C ARG A 347 -30.14 2.69 -9.02
N PHE A 348 -29.06 3.17 -9.62
CA PHE A 348 -29.09 4.26 -10.56
C PHE A 348 -28.60 3.79 -11.92
N GLU A 349 -29.28 4.22 -12.97
CA GLU A 349 -28.81 4.02 -14.34
C GLU A 349 -28.50 5.37 -14.96
N LEU A 350 -27.26 5.54 -15.39
CA LEU A 350 -26.76 6.71 -16.08
C LEU A 350 -26.78 6.43 -17.57
N VAL A 351 -27.63 7.13 -18.30
CA VAL A 351 -27.78 6.97 -19.75
C VAL A 351 -27.14 8.17 -20.45
N ALA A 352 -26.09 7.92 -21.24
CA ALA A 352 -25.54 8.91 -22.16
C ALA A 352 -26.43 8.99 -23.39
N VAL A 353 -27.08 10.13 -23.60
CA VAL A 353 -27.99 10.37 -24.71
C VAL A 353 -27.31 11.21 -25.77
N GLN A 354 -27.22 10.66 -26.98
CA GLN A 354 -26.65 11.36 -28.14
C GLN A 354 -27.73 11.73 -29.16
N PRO A 355 -27.59 12.89 -29.84
CA PRO A 355 -28.48 13.26 -30.94
C PRO A 355 -28.29 12.30 -32.13
N THR A 356 -29.37 12.03 -32.86
CA THR A 356 -29.35 11.17 -34.06
C THR A 356 -29.14 11.94 -35.37
N GLY A 357 -28.95 13.26 -35.31
CA GLY A 357 -28.68 14.10 -36.48
C GLY A 357 -27.19 14.30 -36.77
N GLY A 358 -26.80 14.25 -38.04
CA GLY A 358 -25.43 14.58 -38.51
C GLY A 358 -24.83 13.54 -39.46
N ASN A 359 -23.64 13.84 -39.99
CA ASN A 359 -22.84 12.89 -40.78
C ASN A 359 -22.26 11.78 -39.87
N SER A 360 -21.88 10.61 -40.41
CA SER A 360 -21.38 9.46 -39.62
C SER A 360 -20.18 9.82 -38.74
N ALA A 361 -19.33 10.75 -39.20
CA ALA A 361 -18.23 11.30 -38.43
C ALA A 361 -18.69 12.16 -37.23
N GLU A 362 -19.73 12.98 -37.40
CA GLU A 362 -20.29 13.83 -36.34
C GLU A 362 -20.99 12.99 -35.28
N ALA A 363 -21.76 11.97 -35.69
CA ALA A 363 -22.39 11.03 -34.78
C ALA A 363 -21.37 10.30 -33.89
N THR A 364 -20.19 9.97 -34.43
CA THR A 364 -19.09 9.33 -33.68
C THR A 364 -18.41 10.30 -32.69
N ILE A 365 -18.30 11.58 -33.06
CA ILE A 365 -17.76 12.62 -32.17
C ILE A 365 -18.73 12.89 -31.02
N GLU A 366 -20.03 13.03 -31.30
CA GLU A 366 -21.05 13.24 -30.27
C GLU A 366 -21.20 12.01 -29.38
N SER A 367 -21.09 10.79 -29.90
CA SER A 367 -21.12 9.57 -29.06
C SER A 367 -19.95 9.54 -28.07
N THR A 368 -18.76 9.93 -28.52
CA THR A 368 -17.56 10.02 -27.67
C THR A 368 -17.71 11.13 -26.64
N ARG A 369 -18.31 12.26 -27.02
CA ARG A 369 -18.56 13.39 -26.12
C ARG A 369 -19.61 13.06 -25.06
N ALA A 370 -20.75 12.47 -25.45
CA ALA A 370 -21.80 12.04 -24.55
C ALA A 370 -21.28 11.03 -23.52
N ARG A 371 -20.46 10.06 -23.96
CA ARG A 371 -19.81 9.09 -23.08
C ARG A 371 -18.86 9.76 -22.07
N ARG A 372 -17.98 10.66 -22.52
CA ARG A 372 -17.07 11.40 -21.62
C ARG A 372 -17.84 12.25 -20.61
N ASN A 373 -18.95 12.87 -21.03
CA ASN A 373 -19.81 13.65 -20.13
C ASN A 373 -20.48 12.74 -19.10
N ALA A 374 -20.96 11.57 -19.50
CA ALA A 374 -21.52 10.59 -18.56
C ALA A 374 -20.45 10.07 -17.58
N GLU A 375 -19.24 9.78 -18.03
CA GLU A 375 -18.12 9.42 -17.15
C GLU A 375 -17.75 10.53 -16.15
N LYS A 376 -17.85 11.80 -16.57
CA LYS A 376 -17.65 12.96 -15.68
C LYS A 376 -18.75 13.01 -14.61
N VAL A 377 -20.00 12.81 -14.99
CA VAL A 377 -21.14 12.77 -14.05
C VAL A 377 -21.02 11.57 -13.10
N LEU A 378 -20.63 10.40 -13.60
CA LEU A 378 -20.36 9.21 -12.80
C LEU A 378 -19.30 9.50 -11.74
N ARG A 379 -18.18 10.12 -12.13
CA ARG A 379 -17.14 10.52 -11.19
C ARG A 379 -17.67 11.46 -10.12
N SER A 380 -18.42 12.49 -10.51
CA SER A 380 -19.07 13.39 -9.56
C SER A 380 -20.01 12.65 -8.60
N LEU A 381 -20.79 11.68 -9.09
CA LEU A 381 -21.66 10.85 -8.24
C LEU A 381 -20.87 10.00 -7.24
N THR A 382 -19.74 9.43 -7.66
CA THR A 382 -18.86 8.66 -6.77
C THR A 382 -18.15 9.54 -5.74
N GLU A 383 -17.69 10.74 -6.13
CA GLU A 383 -17.10 11.74 -5.22
C GLU A 383 -18.11 12.23 -4.17
N MET A 384 -19.40 12.21 -4.53
CA MET A 384 -20.51 12.55 -3.62
C MET A 384 -20.99 11.37 -2.75
N GLY A 385 -20.36 10.19 -2.86
CA GLY A 385 -20.58 9.06 -1.96
C GLY A 385 -21.53 7.98 -2.48
N VAL A 386 -21.96 8.03 -3.75
CA VAL A 386 -22.71 6.91 -4.36
C VAL A 386 -21.74 5.81 -4.78
N SER A 387 -21.90 4.59 -4.26
CA SER A 387 -21.04 3.45 -4.62
C SER A 387 -21.14 3.10 -6.11
N LEU A 388 -20.01 2.77 -6.73
CA LEU A 388 -19.95 2.42 -8.16
C LEU A 388 -20.85 1.23 -8.52
N ASP A 389 -20.96 0.24 -7.62
CA ASP A 389 -21.81 -0.95 -7.80
C ASP A 389 -23.31 -0.65 -7.87
N ARG A 390 -23.71 0.57 -7.50
CA ARG A 390 -25.09 1.03 -7.58
C ARG A 390 -25.38 1.83 -8.84
N ILE A 391 -24.39 2.05 -9.71
CA ILE A 391 -24.53 2.88 -10.91
C ILE A 391 -24.20 2.05 -12.16
N ASP A 392 -25.20 1.85 -13.01
CA ASP A 392 -25.03 1.26 -14.33
C ASP A 392 -24.86 2.37 -15.38
N LEU A 393 -23.91 2.22 -16.31
CA LEU A 393 -23.72 3.15 -17.43
C LEU A 393 -24.23 2.53 -18.73
N SER A 394 -25.15 3.20 -19.41
CA SER A 394 -25.67 2.80 -20.72
C SER A 394 -25.65 3.97 -21.71
N ASN A 395 -25.72 3.65 -23.01
CA ASN A 395 -25.73 4.65 -24.08
C ASN A 395 -27.04 4.51 -24.87
N LEU A 396 -27.68 5.62 -25.19
CA LEU A 396 -28.92 5.67 -25.95
C LEU A 396 -28.84 6.74 -27.04
N GLN A 397 -29.39 6.43 -28.20
CA GLN A 397 -29.59 7.41 -29.27
C GLN A 397 -31.02 7.97 -29.17
N SER A 398 -31.17 9.29 -29.21
CA SER A 398 -32.48 9.94 -29.16
C SER A 398 -32.67 10.92 -30.29
N ASN A 399 -33.83 10.84 -30.95
CA ASN A 399 -34.30 11.79 -31.95
C ASN A 399 -34.78 13.12 -31.33
N GLU A 400 -35.03 13.13 -30.02
CA GLU A 400 -35.52 14.32 -29.29
C GLU A 400 -34.38 15.16 -28.71
N ALA A 401 -33.17 14.60 -28.62
CA ALA A 401 -32.01 15.31 -28.12
C ALA A 401 -31.35 16.11 -29.25
N THR A 402 -31.18 17.41 -29.04
CA THR A 402 -30.45 18.29 -30.00
C THR A 402 -28.96 18.43 -29.63
N THR A 403 -28.59 18.07 -28.39
CA THR A 403 -27.22 18.11 -27.88
C THR A 403 -26.91 16.82 -27.11
N SER A 404 -25.65 16.63 -26.73
CA SER A 404 -25.25 15.58 -25.78
C SER A 404 -25.95 15.79 -24.43
N GLU A 405 -26.75 14.83 -23.99
CA GLU A 405 -27.48 14.87 -22.72
C GLU A 405 -27.11 13.65 -21.86
N VAL A 406 -27.24 13.77 -20.54
CA VAL A 406 -27.08 12.65 -19.62
C VAL A 406 -28.34 12.55 -18.76
N HIS A 407 -28.97 11.38 -18.79
CA HIS A 407 -30.18 11.11 -18.02
C HIS A 407 -29.84 10.16 -16.88
N LEU A 408 -30.34 10.48 -15.69
CA LEU A 408 -30.23 9.63 -14.51
C LEU A 408 -31.59 9.00 -14.23
N TYR A 409 -31.64 7.68 -14.15
CA TYR A 409 -32.84 6.92 -13.79
C TYR A 409 -32.62 6.19 -12.47
N VAL A 410 -33.72 5.90 -11.78
CA VAL A 410 -33.72 5.05 -10.58
C VAL A 410 -34.32 3.70 -10.96
N ARG A 411 -33.69 2.63 -10.50
CA ARG A 411 -34.11 1.23 -10.66
C ARG A 411 -34.49 0.61 -9.33
#